data_AF-A0A7L5SX01-F1
#
_entry.id   AF-A0A7L5SX01-F1
#
_cell.length_a   1.000
_cell.length_b   1.000
_cell.length_c   1.000
_cell.angle_alpha   90.00
_cell.angle_beta   90.00
_cell.angle_gamma   90.00
#
_symmetry.space_group_name_H-M   'P 1'
#
loop_
_entity.id
_entity.type
_entity.pdbx_description
1 polymer ?
#
loop_
_entity_poly.entity_id
_entity_poly.type
_entity_poly.pdbx_seq_one_letter_code
_entity_poly.pdbx_strand_id
1 'polypeptide(L)'
;MSRPHTPGPEAEAEPLLVDAETDLRPTPEVTAARRTLRAHPALVLVGIVLASLNMRASLAGVSPLLGEISGDFGLSATMGSLVTTIPLIFMGLASPLAPRLARRWGTETVLLAALVLLGAGVLLRVAPPLVALFTGCALVGSGIALLNVLMPGLIKRDFPDRAAAMTALYTTAMIAGATTSAAAAVPLENALGGWRGSLASWSLLAGVAALLWIPQAVLARRGTHPGRAAATPVRTGNRTGDGKGSGDGRALSRSPLAWQVTLFMGLQSLIAYVTIAWMPTILTDHGMAKATAGLVFAFSTLVQMAGSFVVPLLAGRMRSQRLLAVAVAGLMASGIAGLLVAPVPGAWAWATLIGVGQGGSVGLALTMMVLRTGDAHTSARLSGMAQTWGYLLAAAGPLALGAVHQATGGWTLPIVLMLAVCAALALLGLGAGRDRKIAA
;
A
#
# COMPACT_ATOMS: atom_id res chain seq x y z
N MET A 1 0.30 -38.12 97.88
CA MET A 1 1.10 -37.18 98.70
C MET A 1 1.75 -36.18 97.74
N SER A 2 1.60 -34.88 98.05
CA SER A 2 2.37 -33.71 97.56
C SER A 2 2.20 -33.30 96.08
N ARG A 3 1.99 -32.04 95.67
CA ARG A 3 1.52 -30.71 96.18
C ARG A 3 1.34 -29.81 94.90
N PRO A 4 0.66 -28.65 94.96
CA PRO A 4 0.13 -27.91 93.81
C PRO A 4 1.02 -26.74 93.33
N HIS A 5 0.76 -26.22 92.11
CA HIS A 5 1.25 -24.91 91.65
C HIS A 5 0.25 -24.22 90.70
N THR A 6 -0.26 -23.06 91.11
CA THR A 6 -0.74 -21.91 90.30
C THR A 6 0.46 -20.95 90.05
N PRO A 7 0.51 -20.03 89.04
CA PRO A 7 -0.49 -19.00 88.63
C PRO A 7 -0.62 -18.81 87.08
N GLY A 8 -1.58 -18.07 86.48
CA GLY A 8 -1.65 -16.60 86.34
C GLY A 8 -1.70 -16.17 84.83
N PRO A 9 -2.19 -14.96 84.45
CA PRO A 9 -2.93 -14.70 83.19
C PRO A 9 -2.25 -13.76 82.15
N GLU A 10 -2.98 -13.54 81.01
CA GLU A 10 -2.89 -12.44 80.00
C GLU A 10 -1.83 -12.49 78.87
N ALA A 11 -2.30 -12.47 77.60
CA ALA A 11 -1.70 -11.72 76.48
C ALA A 11 -2.64 -11.70 75.25
N GLU A 12 -3.44 -10.64 75.18
CA GLU A 12 -3.82 -9.82 74.02
C GLU A 12 -3.86 -10.41 72.61
N ALA A 13 -5.03 -10.35 71.99
CA ALA A 13 -5.24 -10.51 70.56
C ALA A 13 -4.62 -9.32 69.79
N GLU A 14 -3.59 -9.59 68.98
CA GLU A 14 -3.11 -8.63 67.98
C GLU A 14 -4.21 -8.37 66.93
N PRO A 15 -4.56 -7.10 66.66
CA PRO A 15 -5.46 -6.77 65.56
C PRO A 15 -4.72 -6.98 64.24
N LEU A 16 -5.22 -7.89 63.42
CA LEU A 16 -4.88 -8.04 62.00
C LEU A 16 -5.04 -6.68 61.30
N LEU A 17 -3.92 -5.97 61.15
CA LEU A 17 -3.78 -4.82 60.26
C LEU A 17 -3.95 -5.33 58.83
N VAL A 18 -5.17 -5.21 58.32
CA VAL A 18 -5.47 -5.43 56.90
C VAL A 18 -4.84 -4.29 56.12
N ASP A 19 -3.72 -4.57 55.44
CA ASP A 19 -3.09 -3.69 54.45
C ASP A 19 -4.12 -3.26 53.40
N ALA A 20 -4.59 -2.01 53.49
CA ALA A 20 -5.64 -1.46 52.66
C ALA A 20 -5.17 -0.96 51.28
N GLU A 21 -3.92 -1.23 50.87
CA GLU A 21 -3.36 -0.67 49.63
C GLU A 21 -3.21 -1.65 48.44
N THR A 22 -3.57 -2.93 48.55
CA THR A 22 -3.14 -3.93 47.54
C THR A 22 -4.19 -4.37 46.51
N ASP A 23 -5.34 -3.70 46.35
CA ASP A 23 -6.29 -4.13 45.31
C ASP A 23 -7.10 -2.99 44.68
N LEU A 24 -6.42 -1.94 44.22
CA LEU A 24 -6.99 -1.04 43.21
C LEU A 24 -7.06 -1.75 41.85
N ARG A 25 -7.97 -2.71 41.73
CA ARG A 25 -8.40 -3.21 40.41
C ARG A 25 -9.08 -2.05 39.68
N PRO A 26 -8.58 -1.62 38.52
CA PRO A 26 -9.24 -0.55 37.77
C PRO A 26 -10.69 -0.99 37.49
N THR A 27 -11.65 -0.14 37.85
CA THR A 27 -13.07 -0.42 37.65
C THR A 27 -13.35 -0.82 36.20
N PRO A 28 -14.32 -1.73 35.96
CA PRO A 28 -14.67 -2.20 34.62
C PRO A 28 -14.91 -1.07 33.62
N GLU A 29 -15.45 0.06 34.10
CA GLU A 29 -15.71 1.26 33.31
C GLU A 29 -14.44 1.98 32.83
N VAL A 30 -13.38 2.09 33.64
CA VAL A 30 -12.11 2.69 33.21
C VAL A 30 -11.40 1.79 32.20
N THR A 31 -11.54 0.47 32.34
CA THR A 31 -11.01 -0.52 31.40
C THR A 31 -11.80 -0.51 30.07
N ALA A 32 -13.12 -0.33 30.14
CA ALA A 32 -14.00 -0.18 28.99
C ALA A 32 -13.76 1.15 28.25
N ALA A 33 -13.62 2.28 28.97
CA ALA A 33 -13.32 3.60 28.40
C ALA A 33 -11.91 3.66 27.75
N ARG A 34 -10.90 3.05 28.38
CA ARG A 34 -9.58 2.88 27.76
C ARG A 34 -9.62 1.92 26.56
N ARG A 35 -10.54 0.94 26.54
CA ARG A 35 -10.78 0.04 25.40
C ARG A 35 -11.49 0.74 24.23
N THR A 36 -12.48 1.59 24.48
CA THR A 36 -13.22 2.33 23.46
C THR A 36 -12.36 3.42 22.81
N LEU A 37 -11.50 4.11 23.57
CA LEU A 37 -10.51 5.05 23.02
C LEU A 37 -9.42 4.37 22.18
N ARG A 38 -8.99 3.15 22.54
CA ARG A 38 -7.90 2.41 21.86
C ARG A 38 -8.35 1.59 20.63
N ALA A 39 -9.64 1.32 20.51
CA ALA A 39 -10.25 0.61 19.39
C ALA A 39 -11.14 1.54 18.54
N HIS A 40 -10.98 2.86 18.66
CA HIS A 40 -11.84 3.78 17.93
C HIS A 40 -11.57 3.65 16.42
N PRO A 41 -12.59 3.45 15.57
CA PRO A 41 -12.43 3.35 14.11
C PRO A 41 -11.69 4.55 13.50
N ALA A 42 -11.70 5.70 14.17
CA ALA A 42 -10.91 6.88 13.79
C ALA A 42 -9.39 6.64 13.89
N LEU A 43 -8.90 5.90 14.90
CA LEU A 43 -7.48 5.60 15.06
C LEU A 43 -7.00 4.65 13.95
N VAL A 44 -7.84 3.66 13.58
CA VAL A 44 -7.59 2.76 12.44
C VAL A 44 -7.56 3.54 11.13
N LEU A 45 -8.53 4.44 10.93
CA LEU A 45 -8.60 5.29 9.76
C LEU A 45 -7.35 6.18 9.61
N VAL A 46 -6.96 6.87 10.68
CA VAL A 46 -5.76 7.73 10.70
C VAL A 46 -4.50 6.89 10.44
N GLY A 47 -4.40 5.72 11.07
CA GLY A 47 -3.30 4.78 10.82
C GLY A 47 -3.22 4.34 9.36
N ILE A 48 -4.36 4.00 8.73
CA ILE A 48 -4.42 3.64 7.31
C ILE A 48 -3.96 4.81 6.44
N VAL A 49 -4.47 6.02 6.68
CA VAL A 49 -4.11 7.22 5.91
C VAL A 49 -2.61 7.51 6.03
N LEU A 50 -2.05 7.51 7.24
CA LEU A 50 -0.64 7.75 7.47
C LEU A 50 0.25 6.67 6.86
N ALA A 51 -0.12 5.40 7.00
CA ALA A 51 0.59 4.30 6.35
C ALA A 51 0.57 4.48 4.82
N SER A 52 -0.59 4.82 4.24
CA SER A 52 -0.76 5.03 2.80
C SER A 52 0.10 6.17 2.27
N LEU A 53 0.12 7.30 2.99
CA LEU A 53 0.95 8.47 2.67
C LEU A 53 2.43 8.06 2.58
N ASN A 54 2.93 7.31 3.56
CA ASN A 54 4.33 6.87 3.60
C ASN A 54 4.70 5.93 2.44
N MET A 55 3.80 5.01 2.07
CA MET A 55 4.10 3.97 1.08
C MET A 55 4.60 4.52 -0.26
N ARG A 56 4.03 5.62 -0.74
CA ARG A 56 4.45 6.23 -2.01
C ARG A 56 5.42 7.38 -1.82
N ALA A 57 5.36 8.07 -0.67
CA ALA A 57 6.29 9.13 -0.33
C ALA A 57 7.75 8.63 -0.33
N SER A 58 8.01 7.46 0.27
CA SER A 58 9.36 6.88 0.37
C SER A 58 9.96 6.45 -0.98
N LEU A 59 9.19 6.43 -2.06
CA LEU A 59 9.65 6.19 -3.43
C LEU A 59 9.78 7.50 -4.21
N ALA A 60 8.71 8.30 -4.22
CA ALA A 60 8.62 9.49 -5.06
C ALA A 60 9.63 10.57 -4.64
N GLY A 61 9.83 10.79 -3.34
CA GLY A 61 10.76 11.79 -2.81
C GLY A 61 12.24 11.55 -3.14
N VAL A 62 12.61 10.34 -3.57
CA VAL A 62 13.99 10.02 -3.99
C VAL A 62 14.30 10.58 -5.39
N SER A 63 13.28 10.68 -6.26
CA SER A 63 13.48 11.01 -7.68
C SER A 63 14.08 12.41 -7.89
N PRO A 64 13.61 13.48 -7.21
CA PRO A 64 14.21 14.81 -7.34
C PRO A 64 15.65 14.90 -6.83
N LEU A 65 15.99 14.12 -5.80
CA LEU A 65 17.30 14.13 -5.13
C LEU A 65 18.30 13.14 -5.74
N LEU A 66 17.91 12.42 -6.81
CA LEU A 66 18.72 11.35 -7.38
C LEU A 66 20.08 11.84 -7.91
N GLY A 67 20.13 13.08 -8.40
CA GLY A 67 21.38 13.70 -8.87
C GLY A 67 22.38 13.89 -7.74
N GLU A 68 21.96 14.44 -6.61
CA GLU A 68 22.79 14.63 -5.42
C GLU A 68 23.22 13.29 -4.80
N ILE A 69 22.31 12.32 -4.70
CA ILE A 69 22.63 10.97 -4.22
C ILE A 69 23.69 10.34 -5.14
N SER A 70 23.55 10.49 -6.46
CA SER A 70 24.52 9.96 -7.41
C SER A 70 25.88 10.66 -7.29
N GLY A 71 25.90 11.97 -7.07
CA GLY A 71 27.12 12.74 -6.84
C GLY A 71 27.85 12.35 -5.55
N ASP A 72 27.13 12.23 -4.44
CA ASP A 72 27.69 11.92 -3.12
C ASP A 72 28.31 10.52 -3.05
N PHE A 73 27.69 9.53 -3.71
CA PHE A 73 28.18 8.15 -3.76
C PHE A 73 29.04 7.83 -4.99
N GLY A 74 29.26 8.79 -5.89
CA GLY A 74 29.97 8.57 -7.15
C GLY A 74 29.33 7.51 -8.05
N LEU A 75 27.99 7.45 -8.08
CA LEU A 75 27.24 6.43 -8.82
C LEU A 75 27.32 6.68 -10.33
N SER A 76 27.55 5.61 -11.09
CA SER A 76 27.29 5.62 -12.53
C SER A 76 25.79 5.74 -12.82
N ALA A 77 25.41 6.15 -14.02
CA ALA A 77 24.00 6.24 -14.44
C ALA A 77 23.23 4.92 -14.21
N THR A 78 23.89 3.78 -14.46
CA THR A 78 23.33 2.44 -14.19
C THR A 78 23.06 2.24 -12.71
N MET A 79 24.02 2.56 -11.83
CA MET A 79 23.85 2.41 -10.38
C MET A 79 22.81 3.39 -9.81
N GLY A 80 22.73 4.61 -10.35
CA GLY A 80 21.66 5.57 -10.01
C GLY A 80 20.27 5.03 -10.32
N SER A 81 20.08 4.39 -11.48
CA SER A 81 18.80 3.77 -11.83
C SER A 81 18.40 2.60 -10.91
N LEU A 82 19.35 1.93 -10.28
CA LEU A 82 19.08 0.85 -9.32
C LEU A 82 18.44 1.38 -8.04
N VAL A 83 18.69 2.62 -7.64
CA VAL A 83 18.12 3.24 -6.43
C VAL A 83 16.58 3.26 -6.49
N THR A 84 16.01 3.48 -7.67
CA THR A 84 14.55 3.50 -7.88
C THR A 84 13.99 2.15 -8.33
N THR A 85 14.82 1.30 -8.94
CA THR A 85 14.40 -0.03 -9.45
C THR A 85 14.40 -1.11 -8.37
N ILE A 86 15.40 -1.14 -7.47
CA ILE A 86 15.51 -2.14 -6.39
C ILE A 86 14.26 -2.19 -5.51
N PRO A 87 13.69 -1.06 -5.04
CA PRO A 87 12.46 -1.10 -4.26
C PRO A 87 11.30 -1.78 -5.01
N LEU A 88 11.18 -1.59 -6.33
CA LEU A 88 10.13 -2.22 -7.14
C LEU A 88 10.33 -3.74 -7.25
N ILE A 89 11.57 -4.19 -7.45
CA ILE A 89 11.92 -5.61 -7.50
C ILE A 89 11.56 -6.27 -6.16
N PHE A 90 12.02 -5.69 -5.04
CA PHE A 90 11.71 -6.20 -3.71
C PHE A 90 10.22 -6.12 -3.37
N MET A 91 9.50 -5.14 -3.92
CA MET A 91 8.05 -5.08 -3.78
C MET A 91 7.36 -6.29 -4.42
N GLY A 92 7.80 -6.69 -5.62
CA GLY A 92 7.38 -7.93 -6.27
C GLY A 92 7.76 -9.17 -5.45
N LEU A 93 9.03 -9.30 -5.06
CA LEU A 93 9.55 -10.48 -4.36
C LEU A 93 8.99 -10.66 -2.94
N ALA A 94 8.72 -9.57 -2.22
CA ALA A 94 8.20 -9.60 -0.85
C ALA A 94 6.66 -9.76 -0.77
N SER A 95 5.94 -9.42 -1.83
CA SER A 95 4.47 -9.50 -1.86
C SER A 95 3.89 -10.88 -1.48
N PRO A 96 4.44 -12.03 -1.92
CA PRO A 96 3.96 -13.36 -1.53
C PRO A 96 4.22 -13.70 -0.05
N LEU A 97 5.14 -13.00 0.62
CA LEU A 97 5.43 -13.22 2.04
C LEU A 97 4.29 -12.67 2.91
N ALA A 98 3.67 -11.55 2.52
CA ALA A 98 2.69 -10.85 3.36
C ALA A 98 1.54 -11.74 3.86
N PRO A 99 0.83 -12.52 3.01
CA PRO A 99 -0.27 -13.37 3.48
C PRO A 99 0.23 -14.50 4.39
N ARG A 100 1.46 -15.00 4.19
CA ARG A 100 2.05 -16.05 5.03
C ARG A 100 2.37 -15.52 6.42
N LEU A 101 2.99 -14.34 6.49
CA LEU A 101 3.31 -13.66 7.75
C LEU A 101 2.03 -13.29 8.50
N ALA A 102 1.02 -12.75 7.81
CA ALA A 102 -0.25 -12.35 8.42
C ALA A 102 -1.00 -13.54 9.04
N ARG A 103 -0.94 -14.73 8.44
CA ARG A 103 -1.50 -15.95 9.07
C ARG A 103 -0.75 -16.35 10.33
N ARG A 104 0.57 -16.19 10.36
CA ARG A 104 1.41 -16.66 11.47
C ARG A 104 1.39 -15.69 12.67
N TRP A 105 1.38 -14.38 12.40
CA TRP A 105 1.58 -13.34 13.41
C TRP A 105 0.41 -12.35 13.55
N GLY A 106 -0.62 -12.47 12.70
CA GLY A 106 -1.74 -11.54 12.62
C GLY A 106 -1.47 -10.35 11.68
N THR A 107 -2.51 -9.86 11.02
CA THR A 107 -2.42 -8.76 10.04
C THR A 107 -1.86 -7.48 10.67
N GLU A 108 -2.32 -7.12 11.86
CA GLU A 108 -1.95 -5.89 12.57
C GLU A 108 -0.49 -5.88 12.99
N THR A 109 0.00 -7.01 13.50
CA THR A 109 1.43 -7.18 13.84
C THR A 109 2.31 -7.01 12.61
N VAL A 110 1.90 -7.60 11.48
CA VAL A 110 2.70 -7.54 10.25
C VAL A 110 2.64 -6.14 9.63
N LEU A 111 1.52 -5.44 9.71
CA LEU A 111 1.42 -4.03 9.32
C LEU A 111 2.33 -3.14 10.18
N LEU A 112 2.36 -3.33 11.50
CA LEU A 112 3.30 -2.63 12.39
C LEU A 112 4.75 -2.93 11.99
N ALA A 113 5.09 -4.21 11.83
CA ALA A 113 6.42 -4.63 11.42
C ALA A 113 6.82 -4.03 10.07
N ALA A 114 5.88 -3.94 9.12
CA ALA A 114 6.11 -3.32 7.81
C ALA A 114 6.34 -1.80 7.91
N LEU A 115 5.62 -1.09 8.79
CA LEU A 115 5.85 0.34 9.05
C LEU A 115 7.23 0.59 9.69
N VAL A 116 7.61 -0.25 10.66
CA VAL A 116 8.95 -0.18 11.27
C VAL A 116 10.03 -0.51 10.24
N LEU A 117 9.83 -1.53 9.42
CA LEU A 117 10.73 -1.92 8.33
C LEU A 117 10.90 -0.79 7.31
N LEU A 118 9.80 -0.11 6.97
CA LEU A 118 9.80 1.05 6.08
C LEU A 118 10.63 2.20 6.66
N GLY A 119 10.36 2.59 7.91
CA GLY A 119 11.10 3.65 8.59
C GLY A 119 12.59 3.33 8.75
N ALA A 120 12.91 2.11 9.19
CA ALA A 120 14.29 1.64 9.29
C ALA A 120 14.98 1.59 7.93
N GLY A 121 14.27 1.17 6.86
CA GLY A 121 14.78 1.18 5.49
C GLY A 121 15.11 2.58 5.00
N VAL A 122 14.27 3.57 5.29
CA VAL A 122 14.54 4.98 4.95
C VAL A 122 15.76 5.50 5.70
N LEU A 123 15.88 5.23 7.01
CA LEU A 123 17.04 5.64 7.80
C LEU A 123 18.33 4.97 7.32
N LEU A 124 18.28 3.67 7.02
CA LEU A 124 19.41 2.91 6.50
C LEU A 124 19.86 3.44 5.13
N ARG A 125 18.89 3.83 4.29
CA ARG A 125 19.15 4.40 2.95
C ARG A 125 19.97 5.70 3.04
N VAL A 126 19.82 6.45 4.12
CA VAL A 126 20.51 7.73 4.37
C VAL A 126 21.90 7.52 5.00
N ALA A 127 22.27 6.30 5.39
CA ALA A 127 23.57 6.05 6.01
C ALA A 127 24.74 6.27 5.02
N PRO A 128 25.97 6.56 5.51
CA PRO A 128 27.14 6.78 4.66
C PRO A 128 27.56 5.61 3.73
N PRO A 129 27.44 4.32 4.12
CA PRO A 129 27.91 3.23 3.26
C PRO A 129 27.02 2.99 2.03
N LEU A 130 27.62 2.75 0.86
CA LEU A 130 26.88 2.42 -0.36
C LEU A 130 26.00 1.16 -0.21
N VAL A 131 26.49 0.16 0.53
CA VAL A 131 25.72 -1.06 0.83
C VAL A 131 24.44 -0.72 1.61
N ALA A 132 24.50 0.30 2.47
CA ALA A 132 23.34 0.74 3.24
C ALA A 132 22.28 1.42 2.37
N LEU A 133 22.69 2.19 1.34
CA LEU A 133 21.78 2.77 0.35
C LEU A 133 20.92 1.69 -0.33
N PHE A 134 21.55 0.65 -0.88
CA PHE A 134 20.85 -0.42 -1.59
C PHE A 134 20.09 -1.36 -0.66
N THR A 135 20.64 -1.69 0.51
CA THR A 135 19.93 -2.48 1.52
C THR A 135 18.70 -1.73 2.02
N GLY A 136 18.82 -0.43 2.29
CA GLY A 136 17.69 0.43 2.64
C GLY A 136 16.62 0.45 1.54
N CYS A 137 17.02 0.48 0.26
CA CYS A 137 16.09 0.36 -0.85
C CYS A 137 15.31 -0.97 -0.87
N ALA A 138 15.99 -2.08 -0.59
CA ALA A 138 15.36 -3.38 -0.47
C ALA A 138 14.36 -3.45 0.70
N LEU A 139 14.73 -2.89 1.86
CA LEU A 139 13.86 -2.82 3.05
C LEU A 139 12.62 -1.96 2.80
N VAL A 140 12.80 -0.78 2.19
CA VAL A 140 11.68 0.11 1.81
C VAL A 140 10.72 -0.61 0.86
N GLY A 141 11.24 -1.23 -0.22
CA GLY A 141 10.42 -2.00 -1.15
C GLY A 141 9.65 -3.13 -0.48
N SER A 142 10.31 -3.87 0.42
CA SER A 142 9.69 -4.96 1.18
C SER A 142 8.59 -4.47 2.12
N GLY A 143 8.83 -3.39 2.87
CA GLY A 143 7.84 -2.78 3.76
C GLY A 143 6.61 -2.30 2.99
N ILE A 144 6.82 -1.59 1.88
CA ILE A 144 5.73 -1.15 0.99
C ILE A 144 4.93 -2.35 0.48
N ALA A 145 5.58 -3.44 0.07
CA ALA A 145 4.92 -4.66 -0.39
C ALA A 145 3.95 -5.22 0.65
N LEU A 146 4.43 -5.37 1.90
CA LEU A 146 3.62 -5.91 2.98
C LEU A 146 2.40 -5.03 3.24
N LEU A 147 2.56 -3.71 3.27
CA LEU A 147 1.46 -2.76 3.43
C LEU A 147 0.45 -2.86 2.26
N ASN A 148 0.94 -2.86 1.02
CA ASN A 148 0.14 -2.94 -0.20
C ASN A 148 -0.71 -4.21 -0.30
N VAL A 149 -0.18 -5.33 0.19
CA VAL A 149 -0.87 -6.61 0.15
C VAL A 149 -1.90 -6.75 1.27
N LEU A 150 -1.59 -6.22 2.46
CA LEU A 150 -2.43 -6.40 3.65
C LEU A 150 -3.53 -5.35 3.79
N MET A 151 -3.33 -4.13 3.28
CA MET A 151 -4.33 -3.05 3.39
C MET A 151 -5.69 -3.38 2.77
N PRO A 152 -5.79 -3.92 1.53
CA PRO A 152 -7.08 -4.33 0.97
C PRO A 152 -7.79 -5.40 1.80
N GLY A 153 -7.03 -6.34 2.39
CA GLY A 153 -7.56 -7.36 3.29
C GLY A 153 -8.08 -6.76 4.60
N LEU A 154 -7.35 -5.80 5.18
CA LEU A 154 -7.75 -5.08 6.38
C LEU A 154 -9.03 -4.26 6.14
N ILE A 155 -9.09 -3.52 5.03
CA ILE A 155 -10.27 -2.74 4.63
C ILE A 155 -11.50 -3.65 4.48
N LYS A 156 -11.34 -4.82 3.85
CA LYS A 156 -12.43 -5.80 3.72
C LYS A 156 -12.96 -6.28 5.07
N ARG A 157 -12.04 -6.49 6.03
CA ARG A 157 -12.34 -7.04 7.35
C ARG A 157 -13.03 -6.02 8.26
N ASP A 158 -12.47 -4.82 8.34
CA ASP A 158 -12.87 -3.82 9.34
C ASP A 158 -13.93 -2.85 8.81
N PHE A 159 -14.01 -2.68 7.49
CA PHE A 159 -14.97 -1.78 6.84
C PHE A 159 -15.70 -2.47 5.67
N PRO A 160 -16.36 -3.64 5.87
CA PRO A 160 -16.99 -4.38 4.78
C PRO A 160 -18.05 -3.56 4.02
N ASP A 161 -18.87 -2.79 4.75
CA ASP A 161 -19.95 -1.96 4.17
C ASP A 161 -19.44 -0.70 3.48
N ARG A 162 -18.20 -0.28 3.78
CA ARG A 162 -17.56 0.93 3.24
C ARG A 162 -16.26 0.63 2.50
N ALA A 163 -16.09 -0.61 2.05
CA ALA A 163 -14.86 -1.13 1.45
C ALA A 163 -14.36 -0.27 0.28
N ALA A 164 -15.27 0.13 -0.61
CA ALA A 164 -14.96 0.95 -1.76
C ALA A 164 -14.53 2.38 -1.37
N ALA A 165 -15.20 2.99 -0.40
CA ALA A 165 -14.86 4.32 0.10
C ALA A 165 -13.52 4.35 0.86
N MET A 166 -13.24 3.31 1.66
CA MET A 166 -11.95 3.16 2.31
C MET A 166 -10.82 2.90 1.32
N THR A 167 -11.10 2.15 0.24
CA THR A 167 -10.14 1.98 -0.85
C THR A 167 -9.88 3.30 -1.58
N ALA A 168 -10.92 4.10 -1.83
CA ALA A 168 -10.79 5.44 -2.39
C ALA A 168 -9.84 6.30 -1.53
N LEU A 169 -10.13 6.40 -0.23
CA LEU A 169 -9.33 7.14 0.73
C LEU A 169 -7.88 6.65 0.78
N TYR A 170 -7.68 5.33 0.86
CA TYR A 170 -6.38 4.67 0.82
C TYR A 170 -5.57 5.07 -0.41
N THR A 171 -6.16 4.95 -1.61
CA THR A 171 -5.46 5.27 -2.86
C THR A 171 -5.17 6.75 -3.04
N THR A 172 -6.11 7.62 -2.67
CA THR A 172 -5.92 9.07 -2.73
C THR A 172 -4.85 9.52 -1.73
N ALA A 173 -4.85 8.99 -0.50
CA ALA A 173 -3.78 9.25 0.47
C ALA A 173 -2.42 8.79 -0.06
N MET A 174 -2.36 7.65 -0.72
CA MET A 174 -1.14 7.14 -1.32
C MET A 174 -0.59 8.06 -2.43
N ILE A 175 -1.45 8.58 -3.31
CA ILE A 175 -1.03 9.52 -4.37
C ILE A 175 -0.67 10.88 -3.77
N ALA A 176 -1.44 11.37 -2.79
CA ALA A 176 -1.12 12.59 -2.05
C ALA A 176 0.27 12.52 -1.42
N GLY A 177 0.63 11.39 -0.81
CA GLY A 177 1.95 11.17 -0.22
C GLY A 177 3.06 11.27 -1.25
N ALA A 178 2.86 10.69 -2.44
CA ALA A 178 3.82 10.80 -3.54
C ALA A 178 4.04 12.26 -3.95
N THR A 179 2.95 12.99 -4.23
CA THR A 179 3.00 14.38 -4.69
C THR A 179 3.64 15.29 -3.65
N THR A 180 3.20 15.19 -2.39
CA THR A 180 3.74 16.02 -1.30
C THR A 180 5.21 15.71 -1.06
N SER A 181 5.64 14.45 -1.13
CA SER A 181 7.05 14.09 -0.94
C SER A 181 7.96 14.61 -2.05
N ALA A 182 7.53 14.50 -3.31
CA ALA A 182 8.30 15.01 -4.43
C ALA A 182 8.37 16.55 -4.41
N ALA A 183 7.26 17.22 -4.08
CA ALA A 183 7.20 18.67 -3.99
C ALA A 183 8.00 19.23 -2.81
N ALA A 184 7.99 18.54 -1.66
CA ALA A 184 8.70 18.97 -0.47
C ALA A 184 10.19 18.59 -0.47
N ALA A 185 10.64 17.71 -1.38
CA ALA A 185 12.00 17.17 -1.40
C ALA A 185 13.08 18.27 -1.38
N VAL A 186 13.02 19.23 -2.32
CA VAL A 186 13.99 20.34 -2.46
C VAL A 186 13.85 21.39 -1.35
N PRO A 187 12.63 21.85 -0.96
CA PRO A 187 12.49 22.72 0.21
C PRO A 187 13.06 22.12 1.51
N LEU A 188 12.81 20.83 1.76
CA LEU A 188 13.32 20.12 2.93
C LEU A 188 14.84 19.91 2.87
N GLU A 189 15.39 19.67 1.68
CA GLU A 189 16.84 19.57 1.46
C GLU A 189 17.54 20.87 1.86
N ASN A 190 17.04 22.01 1.38
CA ASN A 190 17.55 23.34 1.72
C ASN A 190 17.40 23.65 3.22
N ALA A 191 16.27 23.27 3.84
CA ALA A 191 16.00 23.57 5.24
C ALA A 191 16.75 22.67 6.23
N LEU A 192 17.00 21.41 5.88
CA LEU A 192 17.62 20.40 6.74
C LEU A 192 19.11 20.15 6.42
N GLY A 193 19.70 20.97 5.56
CA GLY A 193 21.13 20.94 5.26
C GLY A 193 21.57 19.76 4.38
N GLY A 194 20.68 19.24 3.52
CA GLY A 194 21.00 18.26 2.48
C GLY A 194 19.95 17.16 2.28
N TRP A 195 20.16 16.36 1.23
CA TRP A 195 19.25 15.29 0.81
C TRP A 195 18.99 14.23 1.89
N ARG A 196 20.00 14.00 2.76
CA ARG A 196 19.92 13.08 3.89
C ARG A 196 18.83 13.49 4.88
N GLY A 197 18.79 14.77 5.25
CA GLY A 197 17.77 15.32 6.15
C GLY A 197 16.39 15.29 5.52
N SER A 198 16.29 15.64 4.23
CA SER A 198 15.04 15.58 3.47
C SER A 198 14.42 14.18 3.49
N LEU A 199 15.19 13.14 3.12
CA LEU A 199 14.71 11.75 3.15
C LEU A 199 14.44 11.24 4.58
N ALA A 200 15.29 11.57 5.55
CA ALA A 200 15.12 11.15 6.93
C ALA A 200 13.85 11.72 7.57
N SER A 201 13.43 12.93 7.20
CA SER A 201 12.17 13.52 7.70
C SER A 201 10.94 12.65 7.43
N TRP A 202 10.91 11.92 6.32
CA TRP A 202 9.82 10.98 5.98
C TRP A 202 9.82 9.74 6.86
N SER A 203 10.96 9.36 7.44
CA SER A 203 11.00 8.28 8.45
C SER A 203 10.27 8.66 9.73
N LEU A 204 10.20 9.96 10.08
CA LEU A 204 9.41 10.44 11.21
C LEU A 204 7.92 10.19 10.97
N LEU A 205 7.43 10.44 9.77
CA LEU A 205 6.04 10.16 9.41
C LEU A 205 5.74 8.65 9.49
N ALA A 206 6.68 7.79 9.08
CA ALA A 206 6.57 6.34 9.24
C ALA A 206 6.58 5.93 10.73
N GLY A 207 7.41 6.59 11.54
CA GLY A 207 7.47 6.41 13.00
C GLY A 207 6.15 6.79 13.68
N VAL A 208 5.57 7.94 13.34
CA VAL A 208 4.26 8.37 13.84
C VAL A 208 3.17 7.37 13.43
N ALA A 209 3.18 6.91 12.17
CA ALA A 209 2.25 5.87 11.71
C ALA A 209 2.41 4.58 12.53
N ALA A 210 3.65 4.14 12.78
CA ALA A 210 3.94 2.95 13.58
C ALA A 210 3.45 3.11 15.02
N LEU A 211 3.73 4.25 15.67
CA LEU A 211 3.29 4.56 17.03
C LEU A 211 1.77 4.50 17.17
N LEU A 212 1.04 5.09 16.23
CA LEU A 212 -0.43 5.04 16.19
C LEU A 212 -0.98 3.63 15.93
N TRP A 213 -0.17 2.75 15.33
CA TRP A 213 -0.53 1.36 15.06
C TRP A 213 -0.22 0.40 16.22
N ILE A 214 0.66 0.78 17.17
CA ILE A 214 1.01 -0.04 18.35
C ILE A 214 -0.23 -0.47 19.14
N PRO A 215 -1.18 0.41 19.49
CA PRO A 215 -2.37 0.00 20.23
C PRO A 215 -3.17 -1.10 19.53
N GLN A 216 -3.25 -1.04 18.20
CA GLN A 216 -3.98 -2.02 17.38
C GLN A 216 -3.26 -3.38 17.36
N ALA A 217 -1.94 -3.38 17.17
CA ALA A 217 -1.14 -4.60 17.22
C ALA A 217 -1.19 -5.27 18.60
N VAL A 218 -1.19 -4.47 19.68
CA VAL A 218 -1.29 -4.98 21.06
C VAL A 218 -2.69 -5.51 21.36
N LEU A 219 -3.76 -4.84 20.92
CA LEU A 219 -5.14 -5.31 21.10
C LEU A 219 -5.43 -6.59 20.31
N ALA A 220 -4.93 -6.69 19.07
CA ALA A 220 -5.09 -7.86 18.22
C ALA A 220 -4.45 -9.11 18.86
N ARG A 221 -3.25 -8.95 19.45
CA ARG A 221 -2.55 -10.03 20.19
C ARG A 221 -3.27 -10.44 21.47
N ARG A 222 -4.04 -9.54 22.08
CA ARG A 222 -4.85 -9.83 23.28
C ARG A 222 -6.21 -10.44 22.96
N GLY A 223 -6.55 -10.65 21.69
CA GLY A 223 -7.80 -11.29 21.26
C GLY A 223 -9.07 -10.43 21.42
N THR A 224 -8.94 -9.17 21.83
CA THR A 224 -10.05 -8.31 22.26
C THR A 224 -10.54 -7.37 21.17
N HIS A 225 -10.96 -7.89 20.02
CA HIS A 225 -11.74 -7.09 19.08
C HIS A 225 -13.18 -6.94 19.63
N PRO A 226 -13.65 -5.72 19.93
CA PRO A 226 -15.03 -5.48 20.35
C PRO A 226 -15.94 -5.70 19.13
N GLY A 227 -16.67 -6.81 19.13
CA GLY A 227 -17.44 -7.31 18.00
C GLY A 227 -17.52 -8.84 17.93
N ARG A 228 -16.69 -9.55 18.70
CA ARG A 228 -16.78 -11.01 18.86
C ARG A 228 -17.85 -11.39 19.90
N ALA A 229 -19.09 -11.57 19.43
CA ALA A 229 -19.82 -12.75 19.85
C ALA A 229 -19.03 -13.97 19.34
N ALA A 230 -18.93 -15.01 20.16
CA ALA A 230 -18.10 -16.20 19.95
C ALA A 230 -18.12 -16.71 18.50
N ALA A 231 -17.10 -16.34 17.72
CA ALA A 231 -16.65 -17.15 16.60
C ALA A 231 -15.81 -18.27 17.21
N THR A 232 -16.52 -19.27 17.72
CA THR A 232 -16.01 -20.62 17.96
C THR A 232 -15.14 -21.01 16.77
N PRO A 233 -13.94 -21.58 16.95
CA PRO A 233 -13.22 -22.16 15.83
C PRO A 233 -14.17 -23.21 15.23
N VAL A 234 -14.66 -22.98 14.02
CA VAL A 234 -15.33 -24.03 13.27
C VAL A 234 -14.23 -25.03 12.93
N ARG A 235 -13.98 -25.96 13.87
CA ARG A 235 -13.73 -27.36 13.53
C ARG A 235 -14.96 -27.73 12.70
N THR A 236 -14.79 -27.73 11.40
CA THR A 236 -15.71 -28.35 10.46
C THR A 236 -16.07 -29.72 11.03
N GLY A 237 -17.31 -29.83 11.50
CA GLY A 237 -17.89 -31.09 11.87
C GLY A 237 -17.91 -32.00 10.66
N ASN A 238 -17.19 -33.10 10.77
CA ASN A 238 -17.53 -34.42 10.25
C ASN A 238 -18.52 -34.44 9.07
N ARG A 239 -18.01 -34.22 7.85
CA ARG A 239 -18.56 -34.83 6.64
C ARG A 239 -17.47 -35.73 6.08
N THR A 240 -17.70 -37.02 6.24
CA THR A 240 -16.97 -38.12 5.62
C THR A 240 -16.88 -37.90 4.11
N GLY A 241 -15.66 -37.94 3.57
CA GLY A 241 -15.38 -37.76 2.14
C GLY A 241 -14.04 -37.08 1.88
N ASP A 242 -12.95 -37.82 2.11
CA ASP A 242 -11.61 -37.72 1.52
C ASP A 242 -10.88 -36.37 1.46
N GLY A 243 -9.72 -36.33 2.12
CA GLY A 243 -8.99 -35.12 2.47
C GLY A 243 -8.35 -34.35 1.32
N LYS A 244 -8.19 -33.04 1.55
CA LYS A 244 -7.02 -32.21 1.17
C LYS A 244 -7.12 -30.80 1.78
N GLY A 245 -6.64 -30.64 3.01
CA GLY A 245 -6.42 -29.35 3.67
C GLY A 245 -5.27 -28.50 3.11
N SER A 246 -5.07 -28.51 1.79
CA SER A 246 -4.01 -27.74 1.10
C SER A 246 -4.47 -27.15 -0.26
N GLY A 247 -5.78 -27.05 -0.49
CA GLY A 247 -6.40 -26.72 -1.79
C GLY A 247 -6.45 -25.24 -2.18
N ASP A 248 -6.68 -24.31 -1.26
CA ASP A 248 -7.05 -22.93 -1.63
C ASP A 248 -5.92 -22.14 -2.31
N GLY A 249 -4.66 -22.53 -2.04
CA GLY A 249 -3.43 -22.07 -2.70
C GLY A 249 -3.52 -22.10 -4.22
N ARG A 250 -3.91 -23.27 -4.72
CA ARG A 250 -3.97 -23.64 -6.14
C ARG A 250 -5.27 -23.18 -6.79
N ALA A 251 -6.32 -22.93 -6.01
CA ALA A 251 -7.60 -22.43 -6.50
C ALA A 251 -7.47 -21.02 -7.09
N LEU A 252 -6.72 -20.11 -6.45
CA LEU A 252 -6.53 -18.74 -6.95
C LEU A 252 -5.68 -18.71 -8.23
N SER A 253 -4.55 -19.42 -8.28
CA SER A 253 -3.68 -19.43 -9.46
C SER A 253 -4.29 -20.11 -10.69
N ARG A 254 -5.35 -20.91 -10.49
CA ARG A 254 -6.15 -21.51 -11.57
C ARG A 254 -7.41 -20.71 -11.91
N SER A 255 -7.76 -19.70 -11.11
CA SER A 255 -8.96 -18.91 -11.32
C SER A 255 -8.75 -17.88 -12.44
N PRO A 256 -9.55 -17.92 -13.53
CA PRO A 256 -9.43 -16.94 -14.60
C PRO A 256 -9.77 -15.53 -14.13
N LEU A 257 -10.68 -15.39 -13.16
CA LEU A 257 -11.03 -14.09 -12.58
C LEU A 257 -9.87 -13.49 -11.77
N ALA A 258 -9.11 -14.32 -11.04
CA ALA A 258 -7.93 -13.88 -10.31
C ALA A 258 -6.84 -13.35 -11.25
N TRP A 259 -6.61 -14.05 -12.38
CA TRP A 259 -5.70 -13.59 -13.43
C TRP A 259 -6.19 -12.33 -14.14
N GLN A 260 -7.49 -12.19 -14.39
CA GLN A 260 -8.04 -10.95 -14.96
C GLN A 260 -7.77 -9.75 -14.05
N VAL A 261 -8.02 -9.87 -12.73
CA VAL A 261 -7.72 -8.81 -11.76
C VAL A 261 -6.21 -8.55 -11.66
N THR A 262 -5.39 -9.61 -11.68
CA THR A 262 -3.93 -9.52 -11.60
C THR A 262 -3.33 -8.82 -12.82
N LEU A 263 -3.73 -9.22 -14.02
CA LEU A 263 -3.26 -8.60 -15.26
C LEU A 263 -3.82 -7.18 -15.40
N PHE A 264 -5.05 -6.92 -14.97
CA PHE A 264 -5.59 -5.56 -14.93
C PHE A 264 -4.73 -4.66 -14.03
N MET A 265 -4.40 -5.12 -12.82
CA MET A 265 -3.49 -4.42 -11.90
C MET A 265 -2.10 -4.19 -12.53
N GLY A 266 -1.55 -5.22 -13.17
CA GLY A 266 -0.23 -5.14 -13.80
C GLY A 266 -0.17 -4.19 -14.98
N LEU A 267 -1.15 -4.25 -15.90
CA LEU A 267 -1.18 -3.36 -17.07
C LEU A 267 -1.42 -1.91 -16.70
N GLN A 268 -2.31 -1.61 -15.72
CA GLN A 268 -2.45 -0.22 -15.27
C GLN A 268 -1.14 0.28 -14.67
N SER A 269 -0.43 -0.57 -13.91
CA SER A 269 0.80 -0.17 -13.22
C SER A 269 1.90 0.04 -14.26
N LEU A 270 1.99 -0.83 -15.26
CA LEU A 270 2.88 -0.67 -16.40
C LEU A 270 2.66 0.69 -17.06
N ILE A 271 1.41 1.04 -17.42
CA ILE A 271 1.11 2.35 -18.01
C ILE A 271 1.53 3.47 -17.06
N ALA A 272 1.29 3.33 -15.75
CA ALA A 272 1.61 4.34 -14.75
C ALA A 272 3.13 4.63 -14.72
N TYR A 273 3.94 3.58 -14.62
CA TYR A 273 5.40 3.73 -14.56
C TYR A 273 5.98 4.20 -15.89
N VAL A 274 5.41 3.79 -17.02
CA VAL A 274 5.79 4.33 -18.34
C VAL A 274 5.48 5.82 -18.43
N THR A 275 4.29 6.26 -18.01
CA THR A 275 3.93 7.68 -17.98
C THR A 275 4.87 8.46 -17.08
N ILE A 276 5.19 7.94 -15.89
CA ILE A 276 6.16 8.56 -14.96
C ILE A 276 7.53 8.72 -15.62
N ALA A 277 8.02 7.68 -16.30
CA ALA A 277 9.36 7.67 -16.87
C ALA A 277 9.48 8.54 -18.13
N TRP A 278 8.46 8.52 -19.00
CA TRP A 278 8.62 9.00 -20.38
C TRP A 278 7.68 10.15 -20.75
N MET A 279 6.61 10.44 -20.03
CA MET A 279 5.71 11.54 -20.40
C MET A 279 6.42 12.90 -20.44
N PRO A 280 7.24 13.29 -19.44
CA PRO A 280 7.99 14.54 -19.53
C PRO A 280 8.93 14.55 -20.74
N THR A 281 9.63 13.43 -20.99
CA THR A 281 10.58 13.29 -22.11
C THR A 281 9.89 13.39 -23.47
N ILE A 282 8.74 12.73 -23.63
CA ILE A 282 7.90 12.84 -24.83
C ILE A 282 7.57 14.31 -25.11
N LEU A 283 7.16 15.07 -24.08
CA LEU A 283 6.84 16.48 -24.25
C LEU A 283 8.07 17.32 -24.61
N THR A 284 9.22 17.06 -23.98
CA THR A 284 10.45 17.81 -24.25
C THR A 284 11.02 17.54 -25.64
N ASP A 285 10.95 16.29 -26.10
CA ASP A 285 11.41 15.91 -27.44
C ASP A 285 10.55 16.53 -28.55
N HIS A 286 9.29 16.87 -28.23
CA HIS A 286 8.40 17.63 -29.12
C HIS A 286 8.53 19.16 -28.93
N GLY A 287 9.55 19.64 -28.21
CA GLY A 287 9.89 21.06 -28.10
C GLY A 287 9.33 21.79 -26.88
N MET A 288 8.68 21.10 -25.94
CA MET A 288 8.26 21.72 -24.67
C MET A 288 9.46 22.00 -23.76
N ALA A 289 9.49 23.16 -23.09
CA ALA A 289 10.50 23.44 -22.08
C ALA A 289 10.44 22.43 -20.93
N LYS A 290 11.62 21.97 -20.45
CA LYS A 290 11.73 20.95 -19.39
C LYS A 290 10.92 21.28 -18.14
N ALA A 291 10.95 22.54 -17.70
CA ALA A 291 10.18 23.01 -16.54
C ALA A 291 8.66 22.83 -16.77
N THR A 292 8.16 23.22 -17.94
CA THR A 292 6.74 23.08 -18.30
C THR A 292 6.32 21.62 -18.44
N ALA A 293 7.16 20.76 -19.04
CA ALA A 293 6.89 19.34 -19.14
C ALA A 293 6.77 18.67 -17.75
N GLY A 294 7.63 19.08 -16.82
CA GLY A 294 7.52 18.69 -15.41
C GLY A 294 6.21 19.16 -14.76
N LEU A 295 5.79 20.39 -15.01
CA LEU A 295 4.52 20.93 -14.51
C LEU A 295 3.30 20.18 -15.05
N VAL A 296 3.29 19.85 -16.35
CA VAL A 296 2.21 19.07 -16.98
C VAL A 296 2.11 17.69 -16.34
N PHE A 297 3.25 17.03 -16.11
CA PHE A 297 3.28 15.74 -15.42
C PHE A 297 2.81 15.84 -13.96
N ALA A 298 3.27 16.86 -13.22
CA ALA A 298 2.84 17.11 -11.85
C ALA A 298 1.32 17.35 -11.78
N PHE A 299 0.77 18.12 -12.72
CA PHE A 299 -0.66 18.34 -12.88
C PHE A 299 -1.42 17.04 -13.17
N SER A 300 -0.90 16.18 -14.06
CA SER A 300 -1.53 14.86 -14.29
C SER A 300 -1.61 14.02 -13.01
N THR A 301 -0.59 14.10 -12.15
CA THR A 301 -0.54 13.40 -10.85
C THR A 301 -1.51 14.02 -9.85
N LEU A 302 -1.70 15.34 -9.86
CA LEU A 302 -2.71 16.01 -9.04
C LEU A 302 -4.12 15.58 -9.45
N VAL A 303 -4.41 15.58 -10.76
CA VAL A 303 -5.69 15.11 -11.30
C VAL A 303 -5.91 13.62 -11.02
N GLN A 304 -4.84 12.83 -10.94
CA GLN A 304 -4.88 11.42 -10.54
C GLN A 304 -5.56 11.20 -9.18
N MET A 305 -5.40 12.12 -8.23
CA MET A 305 -6.06 12.04 -6.91
C MET A 305 -7.58 12.09 -7.01
N ALA A 306 -8.11 12.91 -7.93
CA ALA A 306 -9.55 13.00 -8.15
C ALA A 306 -10.08 11.69 -8.76
N GLY A 307 -9.38 11.14 -9.76
CA GLY A 307 -9.72 9.85 -10.37
C GLY A 307 -9.70 8.70 -9.34
N SER A 308 -8.66 8.64 -8.50
CA SER A 308 -8.52 7.60 -7.47
C SER A 308 -9.55 7.69 -6.36
N PHE A 309 -10.11 8.88 -6.13
CA PHE A 309 -11.18 9.06 -5.16
C PHE A 309 -12.56 8.72 -5.76
N VAL A 310 -12.88 9.31 -6.91
CA VAL A 310 -14.23 9.25 -7.49
C VAL A 310 -14.56 7.85 -8.03
N VAL A 311 -13.63 7.21 -8.75
CA VAL A 311 -13.93 5.95 -9.44
C VAL A 311 -14.22 4.80 -8.47
N PRO A 312 -13.43 4.56 -7.39
CA PRO A 312 -13.78 3.55 -6.40
C PRO A 312 -15.12 3.79 -5.71
N LEU A 313 -15.46 5.05 -5.41
CA LEU A 313 -16.74 5.40 -4.80
C LEU A 313 -17.92 5.06 -5.72
N LEU A 314 -17.80 5.38 -7.01
CA LEU A 314 -18.78 4.97 -8.02
C LEU A 314 -18.84 3.44 -8.12
N ALA A 315 -17.67 2.79 -8.11
CA ALA A 315 -17.59 1.35 -8.23
C ALA A 315 -18.33 0.63 -7.10
N GLY A 316 -18.22 1.11 -5.87
CA GLY A 316 -18.95 0.54 -4.72
C GLY A 316 -20.47 0.58 -4.84
N ARG A 317 -21.02 1.50 -5.66
CA ARG A 317 -22.47 1.65 -5.87
C ARG A 317 -22.99 0.88 -7.10
N MET A 318 -22.09 0.37 -7.95
CA MET A 318 -22.46 -0.33 -9.17
C MET A 318 -22.52 -1.84 -8.96
N ARG A 319 -23.49 -2.50 -9.59
CA ARG A 319 -23.55 -3.97 -9.63
C ARG A 319 -22.39 -4.56 -10.43
N SER A 320 -22.05 -3.94 -11.57
CA SER A 320 -20.95 -4.36 -12.42
C SER A 320 -19.97 -3.21 -12.68
N GLN A 321 -18.68 -3.51 -12.62
CA GLN A 321 -17.59 -2.55 -12.78
C GLN A 321 -17.03 -2.49 -14.21
N ARG A 322 -17.67 -3.22 -15.14
CA ARG A 322 -17.21 -3.31 -16.53
C ARG A 322 -17.17 -1.95 -17.21
N LEU A 323 -18.24 -1.17 -17.06
CA LEU A 323 -18.35 0.15 -17.68
C LEU A 323 -17.29 1.10 -17.13
N LEU A 324 -17.08 1.13 -15.81
CA LEU A 324 -16.01 1.93 -15.21
C LEU A 324 -14.62 1.50 -15.71
N ALA A 325 -14.36 0.19 -15.80
CA ALA A 325 -13.07 -0.31 -16.26
C ALA A 325 -12.78 0.10 -17.72
N VAL A 326 -13.78 0.03 -18.60
CA VAL A 326 -13.65 0.50 -19.99
C VAL A 326 -13.53 2.02 -20.06
N ALA A 327 -14.31 2.75 -19.25
CA ALA A 327 -14.27 4.21 -19.23
C ALA A 327 -12.90 4.74 -18.80
N VAL A 328 -12.32 4.22 -17.70
CA VAL A 328 -10.98 4.65 -17.26
C VAL A 328 -9.89 4.27 -18.25
N ALA A 329 -9.97 3.08 -18.86
CA ALA A 329 -9.03 2.67 -19.90
C ALA A 329 -9.18 3.54 -21.17
N GLY A 330 -10.41 3.93 -21.54
CA GLY A 330 -10.70 4.84 -22.63
C GLY A 330 -10.17 6.24 -22.38
N LEU A 331 -10.34 6.80 -21.17
CA LEU A 331 -9.74 8.09 -20.80
C LEU A 331 -8.21 8.06 -20.93
N MET A 332 -7.57 7.00 -20.43
CA MET A 332 -6.12 6.83 -20.58
C MET A 332 -5.71 6.72 -22.05
N ALA A 333 -6.41 5.89 -22.83
CA ALA A 333 -6.13 5.71 -24.26
C ALA A 333 -6.28 7.03 -25.03
N SER A 334 -7.33 7.80 -24.76
CA SER A 334 -7.55 9.11 -25.40
C SER A 334 -6.45 10.10 -25.06
N GLY A 335 -6.00 10.16 -23.80
CA GLY A 335 -4.90 11.04 -23.41
C GLY A 335 -3.56 10.60 -24.03
N ILE A 336 -3.29 9.30 -24.07
CA ILE A 336 -2.08 8.74 -24.72
C ILE A 336 -2.13 8.96 -26.24
N ALA A 337 -3.28 8.79 -26.89
CA ALA A 337 -3.45 9.07 -28.32
C ALA A 337 -3.30 10.57 -28.61
N GLY A 338 -3.75 11.44 -27.70
CA GLY A 338 -3.53 12.87 -27.79
C GLY A 338 -2.05 13.27 -27.86
N LEU A 339 -1.17 12.53 -27.17
CA LEU A 339 0.27 12.73 -27.26
C LEU A 339 0.86 12.40 -28.65
N LEU A 340 0.18 11.60 -29.49
CA LEU A 340 0.57 11.40 -30.89
C LEU A 340 0.16 12.55 -31.79
N VAL A 341 -1.04 13.10 -31.57
CA VAL A 341 -1.66 14.06 -32.49
C VAL A 341 -1.22 15.49 -32.20
N ALA A 342 -1.22 15.88 -30.92
CA ALA A 342 -0.90 17.23 -30.49
C ALA A 342 -0.18 17.21 -29.12
N PRO A 343 1.09 16.74 -29.07
CA PRO A 343 1.82 16.56 -27.82
C PRO A 343 1.97 17.86 -27.01
N VAL A 344 2.32 18.99 -27.64
CA VAL A 344 2.54 20.27 -26.94
C VAL A 344 1.25 21.09 -26.76
N PRO A 345 0.48 21.40 -27.82
CA PRO A 345 -0.69 22.29 -27.67
C PRO A 345 -1.81 21.69 -26.81
N GLY A 346 -1.98 20.36 -26.83
CA GLY A 346 -3.00 19.64 -26.06
C GLY A 346 -2.52 19.09 -24.72
N ALA A 347 -1.27 19.33 -24.32
CA ALA A 347 -0.60 18.64 -23.22
C ALA A 347 -1.40 18.61 -21.91
N TRP A 348 -2.02 19.74 -21.54
CA TRP A 348 -2.83 19.86 -20.32
C TRP A 348 -4.13 19.08 -20.38
N ALA A 349 -4.79 19.04 -21.55
CA ALA A 349 -5.98 18.23 -21.76
C ALA A 349 -5.64 16.74 -21.68
N TRP A 350 -4.57 16.32 -22.35
CA TRP A 350 -4.08 14.93 -22.32
C TRP A 350 -3.64 14.52 -20.91
N ALA A 351 -2.93 15.39 -20.20
CA ALA A 351 -2.56 15.20 -18.80
C ALA A 351 -3.77 15.02 -17.89
N THR A 352 -4.86 15.76 -18.14
CA THR A 352 -6.13 15.59 -17.40
C THR A 352 -6.71 14.20 -17.65
N LEU A 353 -6.84 13.79 -18.92
CA LEU A 353 -7.40 12.48 -19.28
C LEU A 353 -6.56 11.31 -18.74
N ILE A 354 -5.24 11.38 -18.91
CA ILE A 354 -4.29 10.40 -18.37
C ILE A 354 -4.40 10.37 -16.85
N GLY A 355 -4.41 11.52 -16.18
CA GLY A 355 -4.53 11.62 -14.72
C GLY A 355 -5.78 10.95 -14.18
N VAL A 356 -6.97 11.37 -14.65
CA VAL A 356 -8.26 10.80 -14.20
C VAL A 356 -8.30 9.29 -14.46
N GLY A 357 -7.91 8.86 -15.66
CA GLY A 357 -7.93 7.45 -16.04
C GLY A 357 -6.95 6.61 -15.22
N GLN A 358 -5.72 7.09 -15.01
CA GLN A 358 -4.72 6.42 -14.17
C GLN A 358 -5.20 6.26 -12.74
N GLY A 359 -5.62 7.36 -12.11
CA GLY A 359 -6.09 7.33 -10.72
C GLY A 359 -7.29 6.40 -10.56
N GLY A 360 -8.22 6.51 -11.51
CA GLY A 360 -9.39 5.66 -11.54
C GLY A 360 -9.07 4.18 -11.70
N SER A 361 -8.14 3.83 -12.60
CA SER A 361 -7.74 2.44 -12.83
C SER A 361 -7.02 1.81 -11.63
N VAL A 362 -6.13 2.55 -10.95
CA VAL A 362 -5.45 2.10 -9.72
C VAL A 362 -6.48 1.85 -8.61
N GLY A 363 -7.35 2.83 -8.36
CA GLY A 363 -8.42 2.72 -7.37
C GLY A 363 -9.37 1.55 -7.67
N LEU A 364 -9.75 1.40 -8.93
CA LEU A 364 -10.63 0.33 -9.38
C LEU A 364 -9.98 -1.05 -9.21
N ALA A 365 -8.70 -1.20 -9.56
CA ALA A 365 -7.97 -2.46 -9.39
C ALA A 365 -7.98 -2.93 -7.93
N LEU A 366 -7.63 -2.03 -7.00
CA LEU A 366 -7.65 -2.31 -5.57
C LEU A 366 -9.06 -2.60 -5.05
N THR A 367 -10.06 -1.86 -5.55
CA THR A 367 -11.47 -2.10 -5.21
C THR A 367 -11.92 -3.48 -5.69
N MET A 368 -11.51 -3.91 -6.88
CA MET A 368 -11.81 -5.25 -7.39
C MET A 368 -11.17 -6.35 -6.53
N MET A 369 -9.96 -6.16 -5.98
CA MET A 369 -9.37 -7.14 -5.06
C MET A 369 -10.25 -7.38 -3.83
N VAL A 370 -10.92 -6.32 -3.36
CA VAL A 370 -11.80 -6.33 -2.19
C VAL A 370 -13.20 -6.86 -2.53
N LEU A 371 -13.76 -6.50 -3.70
CA LEU A 371 -15.11 -6.90 -4.10
C LEU A 371 -15.20 -8.32 -4.66
N ARG A 372 -14.15 -8.83 -5.31
CA ARG A 372 -14.12 -10.16 -5.95
C ARG A 372 -13.79 -11.31 -5.00
N THR A 373 -13.63 -11.01 -3.71
CA THR A 373 -13.30 -11.98 -2.67
C THR A 373 -14.40 -12.02 -1.60
N GLY A 374 -14.64 -13.22 -1.05
CA GLY A 374 -15.64 -13.45 -0.01
C GLY A 374 -15.15 -12.98 1.35
N ASP A 375 -13.88 -13.23 1.66
CA ASP A 375 -13.26 -13.00 2.96
C ASP A 375 -11.94 -12.22 2.87
N ALA A 376 -11.50 -11.70 4.01
CA ALA A 376 -10.28 -10.89 4.13
C ALA A 376 -8.99 -11.67 3.81
N HIS A 377 -8.96 -12.98 4.07
CA HIS A 377 -7.78 -13.80 3.81
C HIS A 377 -7.60 -14.02 2.30
N THR A 378 -8.68 -14.35 1.59
CA THR A 378 -8.68 -14.46 0.13
C THR A 378 -8.37 -13.11 -0.53
N SER A 379 -8.88 -12.00 0.00
CA SER A 379 -8.52 -10.64 -0.44
C SER A 379 -7.01 -10.38 -0.35
N ALA A 380 -6.40 -10.67 0.81
CA ALA A 380 -4.95 -10.51 0.99
C ALA A 380 -4.14 -11.43 0.06
N ARG A 381 -4.61 -12.65 -0.22
CA ARG A 381 -3.93 -13.57 -1.15
C ARG A 381 -4.05 -13.13 -2.61
N LEU A 382 -5.23 -12.67 -3.02
CA LEU A 382 -5.44 -12.09 -4.35
C LEU A 382 -4.60 -10.83 -4.53
N SER A 383 -4.55 -9.96 -3.52
CA SER A 383 -3.68 -8.79 -3.51
C SER A 383 -2.21 -9.21 -3.62
N GLY A 384 -1.76 -10.20 -2.84
CA GLY A 384 -0.41 -10.75 -2.93
C GLY A 384 -0.05 -11.23 -4.33
N MET A 385 -0.94 -12.00 -4.97
CA MET A 385 -0.76 -12.46 -6.36
C MET A 385 -0.71 -11.29 -7.35
N ALA A 386 -1.67 -10.37 -7.24
CA ALA A 386 -1.82 -9.24 -8.16
C ALA A 386 -0.65 -8.25 -8.05
N GLN A 387 -0.18 -7.96 -6.83
CA GLN A 387 0.96 -7.07 -6.59
C GLN A 387 2.26 -7.73 -7.05
N THR A 388 2.46 -9.03 -6.80
CA THR A 388 3.67 -9.75 -7.24
C THR A 388 3.82 -9.68 -8.77
N TRP A 389 2.86 -10.23 -9.50
CA TRP A 389 2.93 -10.28 -10.96
C TRP A 389 2.75 -8.90 -11.59
N GLY A 390 1.92 -8.05 -10.98
CA GLY A 390 1.64 -6.71 -11.47
C GLY A 390 2.87 -5.80 -11.44
N TYR A 391 3.62 -5.79 -10.34
CA TYR A 391 4.83 -4.97 -10.26
C TYR A 391 6.00 -5.52 -11.07
N LEU A 392 6.14 -6.84 -11.17
CA LEU A 392 7.12 -7.46 -12.07
C LEU A 392 6.84 -7.08 -13.54
N LEU A 393 5.57 -7.13 -13.96
CA LEU A 393 5.15 -6.69 -15.29
C LEU A 393 5.37 -5.18 -15.47
N ALA A 394 5.05 -4.38 -14.46
CA ALA A 394 5.19 -2.93 -14.52
C ALA A 394 6.65 -2.47 -14.64
N ALA A 395 7.59 -3.16 -13.98
CA ALA A 395 9.01 -2.87 -14.07
C ALA A 395 9.58 -3.06 -15.49
N ALA A 396 9.00 -3.98 -16.28
CA ALA A 396 9.43 -4.21 -17.66
C ALA A 396 8.98 -3.09 -18.63
N GLY A 397 7.92 -2.35 -18.30
CA GLY A 397 7.31 -1.36 -19.19
C GLY A 397 8.25 -0.26 -19.64
N PRO A 398 8.82 0.56 -18.72
CA PRO A 398 9.71 1.64 -19.09
C PRO A 398 10.94 1.17 -19.86
N LEU A 399 11.52 0.02 -19.51
CA LEU A 399 12.69 -0.56 -20.19
C LEU A 399 12.35 -0.97 -21.62
N ALA A 400 11.24 -1.69 -21.82
CA ALA A 400 10.81 -2.12 -23.14
C ALA A 400 10.52 -0.92 -24.07
N LEU A 401 9.80 0.08 -23.57
CA LEU A 401 9.49 1.28 -24.37
C LEU A 401 10.72 2.14 -24.65
N GLY A 402 11.64 2.25 -23.69
CA GLY A 402 12.92 2.92 -23.89
C GLY A 402 13.75 2.26 -24.99
N ALA A 403 13.83 0.92 -24.99
CA ALA A 403 14.53 0.16 -26.02
C ALA A 403 13.89 0.35 -27.41
N VAL A 404 12.55 0.34 -27.49
CA VAL A 404 11.83 0.60 -28.75
C VAL A 404 12.06 2.02 -29.23
N HIS A 405 12.04 3.00 -28.33
CA HIS A 405 12.33 4.39 -28.66
C HIS A 405 13.77 4.54 -29.21
N GLN A 406 14.75 3.93 -28.55
CA GLN A 406 16.13 3.95 -28.99
C GLN A 406 16.33 3.29 -30.37
N ALA A 407 15.62 2.19 -30.64
CA ALA A 407 15.72 1.49 -31.93
C ALA A 407 15.00 2.21 -33.08
N THR A 408 13.93 2.96 -32.79
CA THR A 408 13.11 3.64 -33.82
C THR A 408 13.45 5.11 -34.02
N GLY A 409 14.11 5.75 -33.05
CA GLY A 409 14.42 7.18 -33.08
C GLY A 409 13.21 8.10 -32.91
N GLY A 410 12.04 7.55 -32.54
CA GLY A 410 10.80 8.32 -32.44
C GLY A 410 9.84 7.78 -31.38
N TRP A 411 8.79 8.56 -31.09
CA TRP A 411 7.80 8.25 -30.06
C TRP A 411 6.54 7.54 -30.58
N THR A 412 6.35 7.48 -31.89
CA THR A 412 5.14 6.92 -32.51
C THR A 412 4.93 5.46 -32.13
N LEU A 413 5.93 4.59 -32.33
CA LEU A 413 5.80 3.17 -32.01
C LEU A 413 5.66 2.91 -30.49
N PRO A 414 6.46 3.52 -29.59
CA PRO A 414 6.23 3.43 -28.16
C PRO A 414 4.81 3.80 -27.72
N ILE A 415 4.26 4.89 -28.27
CA ILE A 415 2.90 5.34 -27.90
C ILE A 415 1.83 4.40 -28.48
N VAL A 416 1.99 3.89 -29.70
CA VAL A 416 1.08 2.87 -30.27
C VAL A 416 1.07 1.59 -29.42
N LEU A 417 2.23 1.16 -28.92
CA LEU A 417 2.32 0.03 -27.98
C LEU A 417 1.59 0.34 -26.66
N MET A 418 1.69 1.57 -26.13
CA MET A 418 0.89 1.97 -24.96
C MET A 418 -0.61 1.90 -25.23
N LEU A 419 -1.07 2.32 -26.41
CA LEU A 419 -2.47 2.23 -26.80
C LEU A 419 -2.96 0.77 -26.87
N ALA A 420 -2.13 -0.14 -27.40
CA ALA A 420 -2.42 -1.56 -27.37
C ALA A 420 -2.54 -2.10 -25.94
N VAL A 421 -1.70 -1.63 -25.02
CA VAL A 421 -1.79 -1.97 -23.60
C VAL A 421 -3.08 -1.41 -22.97
N CYS A 422 -3.51 -0.20 -23.32
CA CYS A 422 -4.81 0.34 -22.89
C CYS A 422 -6.00 -0.50 -23.40
N ALA A 423 -5.93 -0.97 -24.65
CA ALA A 423 -6.95 -1.86 -25.20
C ALA A 423 -7.00 -3.19 -24.43
N ALA A 424 -5.85 -3.80 -24.15
CA ALA A 424 -5.75 -5.01 -23.32
C ALA A 424 -6.29 -4.76 -21.89
N LEU A 425 -5.99 -3.60 -21.29
CA LEU A 425 -6.53 -3.19 -20.00
C LEU A 425 -8.06 -3.12 -20.03
N ALA A 426 -8.66 -2.54 -21.07
CA ALA A 426 -10.11 -2.48 -21.23
C ALA A 426 -10.74 -3.87 -21.34
N LEU A 427 -10.14 -4.77 -22.15
CA LEU A 427 -10.60 -6.15 -22.32
C LEU A 427 -10.54 -6.94 -21.00
N LEU A 428 -9.45 -6.82 -20.25
CA LEU A 428 -9.31 -7.45 -18.94
C LEU A 428 -10.29 -6.83 -17.93
N GLY A 429 -10.54 -5.52 -18.02
CA GLY A 429 -11.52 -4.80 -17.24
C GLY A 429 -12.96 -5.31 -17.43
N LEU A 430 -13.33 -5.69 -18.66
CA LEU A 430 -14.61 -6.34 -18.95
C LEU A 430 -14.76 -7.71 -18.26
N GLY A 431 -13.64 -8.42 -18.08
CA GLY A 431 -13.57 -9.69 -17.36
C GLY A 431 -13.60 -9.50 -15.83
N ALA A 432 -12.68 -8.70 -15.31
CA ALA A 432 -12.51 -8.43 -13.89
C ALA A 432 -13.70 -7.68 -13.27
N GLY A 433 -14.38 -6.84 -14.07
CA GLY A 433 -15.54 -6.05 -13.66
C GLY A 433 -16.86 -6.83 -13.57
N ARG A 434 -16.87 -8.12 -13.90
CA ARG A 434 -18.05 -9.00 -13.79
C ARG A 434 -18.45 -9.16 -12.33
N ASP A 435 -19.76 -9.13 -12.05
CA ASP A 435 -20.27 -9.39 -10.70
C ASP A 435 -20.18 -10.87 -10.33
N ARG A 436 -18.96 -11.33 -10.09
CA ARG A 436 -18.62 -12.69 -9.69
C ARG A 436 -17.61 -12.62 -8.56
N LYS A 437 -17.68 -13.55 -7.62
CA LYS A 437 -16.67 -13.74 -6.59
C LYS A 437 -15.83 -14.97 -6.95
N ILE A 438 -14.56 -14.94 -6.59
CA ILE A 438 -13.70 -16.13 -6.62
C ILE A 438 -14.26 -17.09 -5.58
N ALA A 439 -14.64 -18.30 -6.01
CA ALA A 439 -15.03 -19.36 -5.08
C ALA A 439 -13.82 -19.72 -4.20
N ALA A 440 -14.05 -19.80 -2.89
CA ALA A 440 -13.03 -20.16 -1.91
C ALA A 440 -12.58 -21.61 -2.11
#